data_AF-A0ABD0PEI1-F1
#
_entry.id   AF-A0ABD0PEI1-F1
#
_cell.length_a   1.000
_cell.length_b   1.000
_cell.length_c   1.000
_cell.angle_alpha   90.00
_cell.angle_beta   90.00
_cell.angle_gamma   90.00
#
_symmetry.space_group_name_H-M   'P 1'
#
loop_
_entity.id
_entity.type
_entity.pdbx_description
1 polymer ?
#
loop_
_entity_poly.entity_id
_entity_poly.type
_entity_poly.pdbx_seq_one_letter_code
_entity_poly.pdbx_strand_id
1 'polypeptide(L)' 'MSNILNSENASTLENAMQLMIQTFHKYSGNEGDKYTLSRQELKEMLTQELGNYLG' A
#
# COMPACT_ATOMS: atom_id res chain seq x y z
N MET A 1 -2.63 16.08 23.51
CA MET A 1 -1.55 15.34 22.83
C MET A 1 -2.05 13.95 22.50
N SER A 2 -1.92 13.58 21.23
CA SER A 2 -2.39 12.35 20.57
C SER A 2 -2.30 11.06 21.40
N ASN A 3 -3.42 10.34 21.51
CA ASN A 3 -3.41 8.89 21.70
C ASN A 3 -2.72 8.28 20.47
N ILE A 4 -1.41 8.09 20.59
CA ILE A 4 -0.63 7.24 19.69
C ILE A 4 -1.17 5.83 19.95
N LEU A 5 -1.81 5.27 18.93
CA LEU A 5 -2.44 3.95 18.96
C LEU A 5 -1.46 2.93 19.55
N ASN A 6 -1.85 2.35 20.67
CA ASN A 6 -1.22 1.20 21.26
C ASN A 6 -1.39 0.01 20.30
N SER A 7 -0.49 -0.17 19.32
CA SER A 7 -0.46 -1.38 18.48
C SER A 7 0.38 -2.46 19.15
N GLU A 8 0.05 -2.82 20.39
CA GLU A 8 0.61 -4.04 20.96
C GLU A 8 -0.11 -5.23 20.34
N ASN A 9 0.57 -5.85 19.36
CA ASN A 9 0.28 -7.12 18.71
C ASN A 9 -0.93 -7.15 17.74
N ALA A 10 -0.90 -6.31 16.70
CA ALA A 10 -1.67 -6.63 15.50
C ALA A 10 -1.22 -8.01 14.97
N SER A 11 -2.18 -8.86 14.61
CA SER A 11 -1.90 -10.19 14.06
C SER A 11 -1.11 -10.09 12.75
N THR A 12 -0.44 -11.17 12.37
CA THR A 12 0.30 -11.23 11.09
C THR A 12 -0.59 -10.84 9.91
N LEU A 13 -1.86 -11.26 9.91
CA LEU A 13 -2.79 -10.92 8.84
C LEU A 13 -3.18 -9.44 8.86
N GLU A 14 -3.44 -8.85 10.02
CA GLU A 14 -3.75 -7.41 10.13
C GLU A 14 -2.57 -6.55 9.65
N ASN A 15 -1.34 -6.91 10.03
CA ASN A 15 -0.14 -6.23 9.56
C ASN A 15 0.02 -6.36 8.04
N ALA A 16 -0.20 -7.56 7.49
CA ALA A 16 -0.13 -7.79 6.05
C ALA A 16 -1.19 -6.97 5.29
N MET A 17 -2.43 -6.93 5.79
CA MET A 17 -3.50 -6.12 5.19
C MET A 17 -3.20 -4.63 5.27
N GLN A 18 -2.68 -4.15 6.41
CA GLN A 18 -2.27 -2.76 6.56
C GLN A 18 -1.16 -2.39 5.56
N LEU A 19 -0.16 -3.27 5.37
CA LEU A 19 0.89 -3.07 4.38
C LEU A 19 0.31 -3.00 2.96
N MET A 20 -0.59 -3.91 2.58
CA MET A 20 -1.24 -3.89 1.26
C MET A 20 -2.01 -2.58 1.01
N ILE A 21 -2.76 -2.11 2.00
CA ILE A 21 -3.52 -0.85 1.92
C ILE A 21 -2.59 0.35 1.81
N GLN A 22 -1.52 0.39 2.61
CA GLN A 22 -0.54 1.48 2.56
C GLN A 22 0.19 1.51 1.21
N THR A 23 0.60 0.35 0.69
CA THR A 23 1.21 0.25 -0.64
C THR A 23 0.24 0.69 -1.72
N PHE A 24 -1.03 0.28 -1.67
CA PHE A 24 -2.05 0.75 -2.61
C PHE A 24 -2.15 2.29 -2.60
N HIS A 25 -2.32 2.88 -1.41
CA HIS A 25 -2.47 4.34 -1.27
C HIS A 25 -1.21 5.13 -1.59
N LYS A 26 -0.03 4.53 -1.53
CA LYS A 26 1.24 5.13 -1.96
C LYS A 26 1.25 5.42 -3.47
N TYR A 27 0.56 4.61 -4.27
CA TYR A 27 0.56 4.71 -5.74
C TYR A 27 -0.76 5.20 -6.32
N SER A 28 -1.89 5.04 -5.62
CA SER A 28 -3.21 5.49 -6.10
C SER A 28 -3.39 7.00 -6.02
N GLY A 29 -4.02 7.60 -7.03
CA GLY A 29 -4.48 8.99 -6.98
C GLY A 29 -3.43 10.03 -7.33
N ASN A 30 -2.28 9.61 -7.87
CA ASN A 30 -1.32 10.52 -8.50
C ASN A 30 -1.90 11.12 -9.79
N GLU A 31 -2.71 10.35 -10.52
CA GLU A 31 -3.32 10.77 -11.80
C GLU A 31 -4.84 10.52 -11.87
N GLY A 32 -5.58 10.89 -10.82
CA GLY A 32 -7.05 10.85 -10.84
C GLY A 32 -7.69 10.40 -9.54
N ASP A 33 -8.46 9.31 -9.58
CA ASP A 33 -9.21 8.83 -8.42
C ASP A 33 -8.30 8.08 -7.44
N LYS A 34 -8.15 8.65 -6.24
CA LYS A 34 -7.39 8.11 -5.10
C LYS A 34 -7.86 6.77 -4.55
N TYR A 35 -9.00 6.26 -5.01
CA TYR A 35 -9.51 4.95 -4.64
C TYR A 35 -9.30 3.89 -5.73
N THR A 36 -8.62 4.25 -6.83
CA THR A 36 -8.28 3.34 -7.91
C THR A 36 -6.82 3.49 -8.30
N LEU A 37 -6.27 2.47 -8.97
CA LEU A 37 -4.99 2.59 -9.66
C LEU A 37 -5.25 2.70 -11.15
N SER A 38 -4.69 3.74 -11.76
CA SER A 38 -4.56 3.83 -13.20
C SER A 38 -3.62 2.73 -13.70
N ARG A 39 -3.62 2.47 -15.01
CA ARG A 39 -2.71 1.49 -15.63
C ARG A 39 -1.24 1.85 -15.36
N GLN A 40 -0.92 3.15 -15.34
CA GLN A 40 0.43 3.64 -15.11
C GLN A 40 0.82 3.48 -13.64
N GLU A 41 -0.06 3.86 -12.72
CA GLU A 41 0.15 3.71 -11.26
C GLU A 41 0.33 2.24 -10.87
N LEU A 42 -0.50 1.34 -11.43
CA LEU A 42 -0.35 -0.10 -11.21
C LEU A 42 0.99 -0.61 -11.75
N LYS A 43 1.40 -0.20 -12.95
CA LYS A 43 2.70 -0.60 -13.52
C LYS A 43 3.85 -0.14 -12.63
N GLU A 44 3.78 1.08 -12.12
CA GLU A 44 4.79 1.62 -11.22
C GLU A 44 4.86 0.84 -9.89
N MET A 45 3.70 0.59 -9.25
CA MET A 45 3.62 -0.22 -8.03
C MET A 45 4.24 -1.60 -8.23
N LEU A 46 3.86 -2.31 -9.29
CA LEU A 46 4.37 -3.65 -9.58
C LEU A 46 5.88 -3.63 -9.85
N THR A 47 6.39 -2.64 -10.57
CA THR A 47 7.82 -2.55 -10.90
C THR A 47 8.66 -2.21 -9.67
N GLN A 48 8.19 -1.29 -8.82
CA GLN A 48 8.94 -0.80 -7.66
C GLN A 48 8.87 -1.76 -6.47
N GLU A 49 7.68 -2.30 -6.18
CA GLU A 49 7.46 -3.12 -4.98
C GLU A 49 7.63 -4.62 -5.25
N LEU A 50 7.36 -5.07 -6.49
CA LEU A 50 7.39 -6.48 -6.88
C LEU A 50 8.37 -6.78 -8.02
N GLY A 51 9.23 -5.83 -8.41
CA GLY A 51 10.17 -6.00 -9.54
C GLY A 51 11.08 -7.21 -9.40
N ASN A 52 11.54 -7.52 -8.18
CA ASN A 52 12.37 -8.70 -7.90
C ASN A 52 11.58 -10.02 -7.88
N TYR A 53 10.27 -9.96 -7.64
CA TYR A 53 9.40 -11.14 -7.59
C TYR A 53 8.85 -11.51 -8.97
N LEU A 54 8.62 -10.49 -9.82
CA LEU A 54 8.09 -10.63 -11.17
C LEU A 54 9.18 -10.74 -12.25
N GLY A 55 10.45 -10.63 -11.86
CA GLY A 55 11.64 -10.74 -12.71
C GLY A 55 12.18 -12.15 -12.81
#